data_AF-A0A524INV4-F1
#
_entry.id   AF-A0A524INV4-F1
#
_cell.length_a   1.000
_cell.length_b   1.000
_cell.length_c   1.000
_cell.angle_alpha   90.00
_cell.angle_beta   90.00
_cell.angle_gamma   90.00
#
_symmetry.space_group_name_H-M   'P 1'
#
loop_
_entity.id
_entity.type
_entity.pdbx_description
1 polymer ?
#
loop_
_entity_poly.entity_id
_entity_poly.type
_entity_poly.pdbx_seq_one_letter_code
_entity_poly.pdbx_strand_id
1 'polypeptide(L)'
;AIRAECWDRRDRFFYSADVDVKTRPYHWYHKGLGVFWKTLPIKIRTWSSFLPMWAGVASAEEAAALADVHARDEKTFLAPYGICSLAMDERMFDLRETSNPSNWLGPIWLVAQYCVFRGLMRYGYREQAADLCERALRLLGHDLEQTGTLHEYYNPFSGEPVMNGDFVNWNVLVLNMADELRGAPSMEELIEPGTHADPFR
;
A
#
# COMPACT_ATOMS: atom_id res chain seq x y z
N ALA A 1 -8.12 -16.37 -6.85
CA ALA A 1 -9.20 -15.73 -6.08
C ALA A 1 -9.04 -14.20 -6.07
N ILE A 2 -7.96 -13.66 -5.49
CA ILE A 2 -7.70 -12.20 -5.39
C ILE A 2 -7.94 -11.45 -6.71
N ARG A 3 -7.25 -11.82 -7.79
CA ARG A 3 -7.45 -11.19 -9.11
C ARG A 3 -8.88 -11.26 -9.67
N ALA A 4 -9.61 -12.33 -9.35
CA ALA A 4 -10.97 -12.50 -9.88
C ALA A 4 -12.00 -11.71 -9.07
N GLU A 5 -11.81 -11.59 -7.76
CA GLU A 5 -12.83 -11.12 -6.82
C GLU A 5 -12.49 -9.74 -6.20
N CYS A 6 -11.23 -9.30 -6.26
CA CYS A 6 -10.74 -8.04 -5.68
C CYS A 6 -10.28 -7.03 -6.74
N TRP A 7 -9.97 -7.45 -7.97
CA TRP A 7 -9.62 -6.51 -9.05
C TRP A 7 -10.89 -5.90 -9.65
N ASP A 8 -10.98 -4.57 -9.60
CA ASP A 8 -12.02 -3.85 -10.30
C ASP A 8 -11.54 -3.37 -11.66
N ARG A 9 -12.24 -3.81 -12.72
CA ARG A 9 -11.89 -3.50 -14.11
C ARG A 9 -12.15 -2.05 -14.50
N ARG A 10 -13.11 -1.38 -13.84
CA ARG A 10 -13.48 0.00 -14.16
C ARG A 10 -12.43 0.96 -13.60
N ASP A 11 -12.06 0.77 -12.34
CA ASP A 11 -11.12 1.63 -11.64
C ASP A 11 -9.67 1.20 -11.87
N ARG A 12 -9.47 0.01 -12.46
CA ARG A 12 -8.17 -0.64 -12.67
C ARG A 12 -7.38 -0.66 -11.36
N PHE A 13 -8.02 -1.15 -10.31
CA PHE A 13 -7.52 -1.11 -8.93
C PHE A 13 -8.00 -2.32 -8.13
N PHE A 14 -7.22 -2.75 -7.13
CA PHE A 14 -7.67 -3.77 -6.19
C PHE A 14 -8.44 -3.15 -5.03
N TYR A 15 -9.51 -3.79 -4.60
CA TYR A 15 -10.28 -3.42 -3.42
C TYR A 15 -10.37 -4.60 -2.47
N SER A 16 -10.41 -4.32 -1.17
CA SER A 16 -10.94 -5.27 -0.20
C SER A 16 -12.35 -5.66 -0.60
N ALA A 17 -12.78 -6.88 -0.27
CA ALA A 17 -14.10 -7.35 -0.62
C ALA A 17 -14.78 -8.02 0.58
N ASP A 18 -16.06 -7.73 0.76
CA ASP A 18 -16.91 -8.48 1.69
C ASP A 18 -17.21 -9.85 1.09
N VAL A 19 -17.01 -10.89 1.90
CA VAL A 19 -17.22 -12.29 1.54
C VAL A 19 -18.48 -12.86 2.19
N ASP A 20 -19.17 -12.12 3.07
CA ASP A 20 -20.45 -12.54 3.66
C ASP A 20 -21.64 -12.33 2.70
N VAL A 21 -21.45 -12.85 1.49
CA VAL A 21 -22.34 -12.66 0.36
C VAL A 21 -23.18 -13.92 0.21
N LYS A 22 -24.41 -13.88 0.73
CA LYS A 22 -25.33 -15.03 0.68
C LYS A 22 -26.79 -14.60 0.62
N THR A 23 -27.58 -15.41 -0.08
CA THR A 23 -29.04 -15.30 -0.03
C THR A 23 -29.52 -15.66 1.37
N ARG A 24 -30.16 -14.70 2.06
CA ARG A 24 -30.80 -14.93 3.37
C ARG A 24 -32.32 -15.01 3.14
N PRO A 25 -32.89 -16.21 2.93
CA PRO A 25 -34.30 -16.33 2.60
C PRO A 25 -35.17 -15.92 3.80
N TYR A 26 -36.14 -15.04 3.56
CA TYR A 26 -37.14 -14.65 4.56
C TYR A 26 -38.54 -14.69 3.92
N HIS A 27 -39.44 -15.49 4.48
CA HIS A 27 -40.79 -15.77 3.96
C HIS A 27 -40.81 -16.24 2.50
N TRP A 28 -41.85 -15.89 1.73
CA TRP A 28 -42.11 -16.40 0.37
C TRP A 28 -41.97 -15.34 -0.73
N TYR A 29 -41.77 -14.08 -0.36
CA TYR A 29 -41.37 -13.02 -1.28
C TYR A 29 -39.84 -13.04 -1.49
N HIS A 30 -39.37 -12.56 -2.65
CA HIS A 30 -37.94 -12.39 -2.97
C HIS A 30 -37.05 -13.65 -3.06
N LYS A 31 -37.57 -14.79 -3.54
CA LYS A 31 -36.78 -16.03 -3.76
C LYS A 31 -36.31 -16.29 -5.20
N GLY A 32 -36.63 -15.42 -6.15
CA GLY A 32 -36.45 -15.69 -7.58
C GLY A 32 -34.98 -15.77 -8.02
N LEU A 33 -34.18 -14.76 -7.68
CA LEU A 33 -32.75 -14.71 -8.00
C LEU A 33 -31.95 -14.65 -6.70
N GLY A 34 -31.30 -15.75 -6.36
CA GLY A 34 -30.31 -15.78 -5.29
C GLY A 34 -29.04 -15.04 -5.69
N VAL A 35 -28.23 -14.73 -4.68
CA VAL A 35 -26.89 -14.20 -4.88
C VAL A 35 -26.01 -15.27 -5.54
N PHE A 36 -25.48 -14.96 -6.72
CA PHE A 36 -24.59 -15.84 -7.50
C PHE A 36 -23.17 -15.28 -7.65
N TRP A 37 -22.92 -14.06 -7.18
CA TRP A 37 -21.59 -13.48 -7.05
C TRP A 37 -20.97 -13.88 -5.70
N LYS A 38 -19.64 -13.90 -5.61
CA LYS A 38 -18.94 -14.40 -4.41
C LYS A 38 -18.55 -13.32 -3.42
N THR A 39 -18.31 -12.10 -3.91
CA THR A 39 -17.84 -10.98 -3.09
C THR A 39 -18.52 -9.68 -3.48
N LEU A 40 -18.51 -8.72 -2.56
CA LEU A 40 -18.90 -7.33 -2.81
C LEU A 40 -17.67 -6.42 -2.60
N PRO A 41 -17.24 -5.63 -3.59
CA PRO A 41 -16.09 -4.76 -3.43
C PRO A 41 -16.39 -3.64 -2.43
N ILE A 42 -15.50 -3.46 -1.45
CA ILE A 42 -15.48 -2.32 -0.54
C ILE A 42 -14.68 -1.22 -1.23
N LYS A 43 -15.39 -0.28 -1.85
CA LYS A 43 -14.84 0.81 -2.68
C LYS A 43 -14.17 1.90 -1.84
N ILE A 44 -13.10 1.53 -1.15
CA ILE A 44 -12.23 2.42 -0.38
C ILE A 44 -10.80 2.14 -0.83
N ARG A 45 -10.11 3.16 -1.34
CA ARG A 45 -8.73 3.07 -1.84
C ARG A 45 -7.74 3.22 -0.69
N THR A 46 -7.15 2.10 -0.27
CA THR A 46 -6.15 2.02 0.80
C THR A 46 -4.81 1.53 0.25
N TRP A 47 -3.72 1.79 0.97
CA TRP A 47 -2.39 1.31 0.60
C TRP A 47 -2.31 -0.22 0.43
N SER A 48 -3.15 -0.97 1.14
CA SER A 48 -3.20 -2.44 1.04
C SER A 48 -3.60 -2.93 -0.35
N SER A 49 -4.20 -2.09 -1.18
CA SER A 49 -4.52 -2.39 -2.58
C SER A 49 -3.30 -2.59 -3.48
N PHE A 50 -2.11 -2.15 -3.04
CA PHE A 50 -0.84 -2.42 -3.71
C PHE A 50 -0.22 -3.78 -3.31
N LEU A 51 -0.71 -4.44 -2.26
CA LEU A 51 -0.18 -5.73 -1.79
C LEU A 51 -0.21 -6.86 -2.83
N PRO A 52 -1.17 -6.93 -3.78
CA PRO A 52 -1.09 -7.91 -4.86
C PRO A 52 0.16 -7.77 -5.73
N MET A 53 0.75 -6.57 -5.85
CA MET A 53 2.08 -6.43 -6.45
C MET A 53 3.13 -7.01 -5.52
N TRP A 54 3.16 -6.60 -4.25
CA TRP A 54 4.14 -7.13 -3.30
C TRP A 54 4.18 -8.67 -3.27
N ALA A 55 3.01 -9.30 -3.21
CA ALA A 55 2.84 -10.76 -3.15
C ALA A 55 3.03 -11.49 -4.49
N GLY A 56 3.34 -10.80 -5.59
CA GLY A 56 3.48 -11.42 -6.91
C GLY A 56 2.17 -11.98 -7.48
N VAL A 57 1.02 -11.52 -6.98
CA VAL A 57 -0.31 -12.00 -7.38
C VAL A 57 -0.83 -11.27 -8.61
N ALA A 58 -0.54 -9.98 -8.76
CA ALA A 58 -1.00 -9.16 -9.89
C ALA A 58 -0.43 -9.66 -11.24
N SER A 59 -1.17 -9.43 -12.32
CA SER A 59 -0.60 -9.55 -13.67
C SER A 59 0.22 -8.31 -14.05
N ALA A 60 1.01 -8.40 -15.12
CA ALA A 60 1.74 -7.25 -15.66
C ALA A 60 0.83 -6.03 -15.93
N GLU A 61 -0.36 -6.25 -16.50
CA GLU A 61 -1.32 -5.18 -16.81
C GLU A 61 -1.90 -4.53 -15.53
N GLU A 62 -2.23 -5.35 -14.54
CA GLU A 62 -2.73 -4.89 -13.24
C GLU A 62 -1.64 -4.11 -12.50
N ALA A 63 -0.40 -4.61 -12.52
CA ALA A 63 0.75 -3.93 -11.93
C ALA A 63 1.08 -2.61 -12.64
N ALA A 64 0.96 -2.54 -13.97
CA ALA A 64 1.14 -1.30 -14.72
C ALA A 64 0.10 -0.24 -14.32
N ALA A 65 -1.16 -0.64 -14.16
CA ALA A 65 -2.19 0.28 -13.68
C ALA A 65 -1.88 0.79 -12.25
N LEU A 66 -1.44 -0.09 -11.36
CA LEU A 66 -1.06 0.32 -10.01
C LEU A 66 0.19 1.22 -9.99
N ALA A 67 1.24 0.87 -10.73
CA ALA A 67 2.52 1.57 -10.72
C ALA A 67 2.50 2.90 -11.48
N ASP A 68 1.92 2.93 -12.68
CA ASP A 68 2.00 4.10 -13.57
C ASP A 68 0.84 5.06 -13.41
N VAL A 69 -0.29 4.58 -12.86
CA VAL A 69 -1.47 5.42 -12.61
C VAL A 69 -1.61 5.69 -11.12
N HIS A 70 -1.93 4.69 -10.31
CA HIS A 70 -2.36 4.93 -8.92
C HIS A 70 -1.21 5.37 -7.99
N ALA A 71 -0.02 4.76 -8.09
CA ALA A 71 1.13 5.12 -7.26
C ALA A 71 1.74 6.48 -7.62
N ARG A 72 1.41 7.03 -8.80
CA ARG A 72 1.89 8.34 -9.28
C ARG A 72 0.83 9.43 -9.20
N ASP A 73 -0.39 9.10 -8.81
CA ASP A 73 -1.49 10.05 -8.79
C ASP A 73 -1.46 10.92 -7.53
N GLU A 74 -1.07 12.18 -7.74
CA GLU A 74 -0.98 13.20 -6.71
C GLU A 74 -2.34 13.62 -6.13
N LYS A 75 -3.45 13.20 -6.74
CA LYS A 75 -4.80 13.45 -6.22
C LYS A 75 -5.30 12.34 -5.30
N THR A 76 -4.67 11.17 -5.34
CA THR A 76 -5.11 10.00 -4.57
C THR A 76 -4.01 9.57 -3.60
N PHE A 77 -2.93 8.95 -4.06
CA PHE A 77 -1.97 8.32 -3.16
C PHE A 77 -0.66 9.08 -2.99
N LEU A 78 -0.15 9.70 -4.07
CA LEU A 78 1.21 10.25 -4.05
C LEU A 78 1.23 11.64 -3.40
N ALA A 79 1.82 11.73 -2.21
CA ALA A 79 2.08 12.98 -1.53
C ALA A 79 3.58 13.35 -1.59
N PRO A 80 3.98 14.57 -1.18
CA PRO A 80 5.37 14.98 -1.16
C PRO A 80 6.31 13.98 -0.48
N TYR A 81 5.88 13.33 0.62
CA TYR A 81 6.70 12.37 1.36
C TYR A 81 6.38 10.89 1.05
N GLY A 82 5.60 10.64 -0.01
CA GLY A 82 5.36 9.31 -0.56
C GLY A 82 3.89 8.90 -0.52
N ILE A 83 3.61 7.60 -0.34
CA ILE A 83 2.26 7.03 -0.48
C ILE A 83 1.46 7.15 0.81
N CYS A 84 0.32 7.85 0.74
CA CYS A 84 -0.66 7.93 1.82
C CYS A 84 -1.26 6.55 2.15
N SER A 85 -1.53 6.28 3.44
CA SER A 85 -2.18 5.04 3.89
C SER A 85 -3.61 4.88 3.35
N LEU A 86 -4.31 6.00 3.12
CA LEU A 86 -5.61 6.10 2.46
C LEU A 86 -5.51 7.15 1.35
N ALA A 87 -6.19 6.94 0.23
CA ALA A 87 -6.23 7.93 -0.83
C ALA A 87 -6.86 9.25 -0.35
N MET A 88 -6.28 10.38 -0.79
CA MET A 88 -6.63 11.75 -0.40
C MET A 88 -8.05 12.17 -0.82
N ASP A 89 -8.64 11.49 -1.80
CA ASP A 89 -10.00 11.74 -2.26
C ASP A 89 -11.06 10.85 -1.58
N GLU A 90 -10.66 10.01 -0.63
CA GLU A 90 -11.58 9.23 0.18
C GLU A 90 -12.24 10.09 1.26
N ARG A 91 -13.54 9.87 1.50
CA ARG A 91 -14.36 10.72 2.39
C ARG A 91 -13.86 10.79 3.82
N MET A 92 -13.18 9.75 4.28
CA MET A 92 -12.68 9.62 5.64
C MET A 92 -11.20 10.02 5.76
N PHE A 93 -10.59 10.60 4.72
CA PHE A 93 -9.22 11.06 4.79
C PHE A 93 -9.02 12.03 5.95
N ASP A 94 -8.08 11.71 6.83
CA ASP A 94 -7.90 12.39 8.09
C ASP A 94 -6.45 12.29 8.57
N LEU A 95 -5.90 13.42 9.04
CA LEU A 95 -4.52 13.53 9.52
C LEU A 95 -4.42 13.86 11.02
N ARG A 96 -5.54 13.81 11.77
CA ARG A 96 -5.51 14.08 13.20
C ARG A 96 -4.72 13.00 13.92
N GLU A 97 -3.99 13.44 14.94
CA GLU A 97 -3.27 12.57 15.87
C GLU A 97 -4.28 11.76 16.70
N THR A 98 -4.17 10.43 16.66
CA THR A 98 -4.92 9.51 17.51
C THR A 98 -3.98 8.41 17.99
N SER A 99 -4.09 8.00 19.26
CA SER A 99 -3.19 6.99 19.84
C SER A 99 -3.71 5.58 19.69
N ASN A 100 -4.86 5.27 20.30
CA ASN A 100 -5.49 3.96 20.20
C ASN A 100 -6.95 4.09 19.75
N PRO A 101 -7.26 3.77 18.49
CA PRO A 101 -6.34 3.30 17.44
C PRO A 101 -5.48 4.43 16.83
N SER A 102 -4.29 4.08 16.33
CA SER A 102 -3.47 5.00 15.49
C SER A 102 -4.16 5.31 14.17
N ASN A 103 -3.87 6.47 13.58
CA ASN A 103 -4.56 6.93 12.38
C ASN A 103 -3.96 6.36 11.08
N TRP A 104 -4.74 5.51 10.40
CA TRP A 104 -4.42 4.91 9.09
C TRP A 104 -5.24 5.51 7.93
N LEU A 105 -5.90 6.65 8.16
CA LEU A 105 -6.79 7.29 7.21
C LEU A 105 -6.10 8.38 6.38
N GLY A 106 -4.79 8.25 6.13
CA GLY A 106 -4.08 9.26 5.35
C GLY A 106 -2.58 9.35 5.62
N PRO A 107 -2.10 9.31 6.88
CA PRO A 107 -0.70 9.49 7.18
C PRO A 107 0.25 8.54 6.44
N ILE A 108 1.51 8.94 6.32
CA ILE A 108 2.58 8.09 5.80
C ILE A 108 3.01 7.12 6.88
N TRP A 109 2.96 5.84 6.55
CA TRP A 109 3.51 4.74 7.35
C TRP A 109 4.60 4.05 6.55
N LEU A 110 5.81 3.97 7.10
CA LEU A 110 6.93 3.46 6.30
C LEU A 110 6.77 1.97 5.94
N VAL A 111 6.09 1.18 6.77
CA VAL A 111 5.73 -0.20 6.41
C VAL A 111 4.85 -0.27 5.16
N ALA A 112 3.89 0.65 5.01
CA ALA A 112 3.06 0.73 3.80
C ALA A 112 3.90 1.14 2.58
N GLN A 113 4.76 2.15 2.73
CA GLN A 113 5.68 2.58 1.67
C GLN A 113 6.61 1.44 1.22
N TYR A 114 7.18 0.69 2.16
CA TYR A 114 8.05 -0.45 1.87
C TYR A 114 7.31 -1.54 1.09
N CYS A 115 6.07 -1.88 1.46
CA CYS A 115 5.28 -2.86 0.72
C CYS A 115 5.02 -2.41 -0.73
N VAL A 116 4.70 -1.13 -0.94
CA VAL A 116 4.53 -0.57 -2.30
C VAL A 116 5.86 -0.61 -3.05
N PHE A 117 6.95 -0.16 -2.44
CA PHE A 117 8.30 -0.22 -3.01
C PHE A 117 8.69 -1.62 -3.47
N ARG A 118 8.50 -2.62 -2.61
CA ARG A 118 8.82 -4.02 -2.93
C ARG A 118 7.95 -4.55 -4.06
N GLY A 119 6.67 -4.16 -4.09
CA GLY A 119 5.79 -4.46 -5.23
C GLY A 119 6.29 -3.84 -6.53
N LEU A 120 6.70 -2.58 -6.51
CA LEU A 120 7.27 -1.90 -7.68
C LEU A 120 8.54 -2.59 -8.17
N MET A 121 9.46 -2.90 -7.26
CA MET A 121 10.71 -3.60 -7.57
C MET A 121 10.46 -4.99 -8.17
N ARG A 122 9.54 -5.78 -7.61
CA ARG A 122 9.19 -7.11 -8.12
C ARG A 122 8.71 -7.10 -9.58
N TYR A 123 8.06 -6.02 -10.01
CA TYR A 123 7.52 -5.89 -11.38
C TYR A 123 8.39 -5.02 -12.29
N GLY A 124 9.61 -4.66 -11.87
CA GLY A 124 10.56 -3.92 -12.69
C GLY A 124 10.35 -2.40 -12.74
N TYR A 125 9.44 -1.85 -11.92
CA TYR A 125 9.17 -0.40 -11.81
C TYR A 125 10.21 0.30 -10.93
N ARG A 126 11.49 0.16 -11.31
CA ARG A 126 12.63 0.59 -10.50
C ARG A 126 12.72 2.11 -10.35
N GLU A 127 12.31 2.89 -11.34
CA GLU A 127 12.30 4.36 -11.27
C GLU A 127 11.29 4.84 -10.22
N GLN A 128 10.06 4.30 -10.26
CA GLN A 128 9.00 4.58 -9.29
C GLN A 128 9.44 4.16 -7.88
N ALA A 129 10.08 2.98 -7.76
CA ALA A 129 10.63 2.51 -6.49
C ALA A 129 11.74 3.43 -5.95
N ALA A 130 12.59 3.97 -6.83
CA ALA A 130 13.65 4.90 -6.45
C ALA A 130 13.11 6.24 -5.95
N ASP A 131 12.12 6.83 -6.64
CA ASP A 131 11.43 8.06 -6.19
C ASP A 131 10.79 7.85 -4.81
N LEU A 132 10.12 6.71 -4.60
CA LEU A 132 9.51 6.38 -3.31
C LEU A 132 10.55 6.24 -2.18
N CYS A 133 11.70 5.62 -2.48
CA CYS A 133 12.82 5.52 -1.54
C CYS A 133 13.44 6.88 -1.20
N GLU A 134 13.62 7.74 -2.20
CA GLU A 134 14.16 9.09 -2.00
C GLU A 134 13.25 9.92 -1.09
N ARG A 135 11.93 9.88 -1.33
CA ARG A 135 10.93 10.56 -0.49
C ARG A 135 10.96 10.05 0.95
N ALA A 136 11.06 8.74 1.14
CA ALA A 136 11.18 8.12 2.45
C ALA A 136 12.47 8.54 3.18
N LEU A 137 13.61 8.53 2.49
CA LEU A 137 14.89 8.98 3.07
C LEU A 137 14.82 10.45 3.47
N ARG A 138 14.23 11.30 2.61
CA ARG A 138 14.04 12.72 2.92
C ARG A 138 13.13 12.93 4.14
N LEU A 139 12.02 12.20 4.22
CA LEU A 139 11.09 12.26 5.36
C LEU A 139 11.80 11.96 6.68
N LEU A 140 12.46 10.80 6.75
CA LEU A 140 13.10 10.32 7.97
C LEU A 140 14.33 11.14 8.34
N GLY A 141 15.10 11.58 7.33
CA GLY A 141 16.24 12.47 7.54
C GLY A 141 15.80 13.80 8.13
N HIS A 142 14.70 14.38 7.62
CA HIS A 142 14.16 15.62 8.16
C HIS A 142 13.66 15.48 9.60
N ASP A 143 12.95 14.40 9.92
CA ASP A 143 12.52 14.12 11.30
C ASP A 143 13.73 14.01 12.25
N LEU A 144 14.73 13.20 11.88
CA LEU A 144 15.95 13.04 12.67
C LEU A 144 16.67 14.38 12.90
N GLU A 145 16.79 15.21 11.88
CA GLU A 145 17.43 16.53 11.98
C GLU A 145 16.67 17.48 12.92
N GLN A 146 15.34 17.42 12.92
CA GLN A 146 14.49 18.33 13.69
C GLN A 146 14.25 17.87 15.13
N THR A 147 14.05 16.57 15.34
CA THR A 147 13.58 16.01 16.61
C THR A 147 14.65 15.16 17.31
N GLY A 148 15.70 14.76 16.62
CA GLY A 148 16.74 13.88 17.13
C GLY A 148 16.31 12.42 17.25
N THR A 149 15.11 12.07 16.78
CA THR A 149 14.56 10.71 16.84
C THR A 149 13.70 10.40 15.61
N LEU A 150 13.05 9.24 15.60
CA LEU A 150 12.10 8.84 14.58
C LEU A 150 10.73 8.56 15.19
N HIS A 151 9.68 8.81 14.41
CA HIS A 151 8.29 8.66 14.84
C HIS A 151 7.54 7.56 14.08
N GLU A 152 6.41 7.13 14.63
CA GLU A 152 5.66 5.98 14.11
C GLU A 152 5.06 6.25 12.71
N TYR A 153 4.50 7.44 12.51
CA TYR A 153 3.86 7.88 11.27
C TYR A 153 3.85 9.40 11.12
N TYR A 154 3.64 9.87 9.88
CA TYR A 154 3.95 11.25 9.49
C TYR A 154 2.85 11.90 8.67
N ASN A 155 2.74 13.22 8.76
CA ASN A 155 1.91 14.00 7.88
C ASN A 155 2.45 13.89 6.43
N PRO A 156 1.61 13.51 5.44
CA PRO A 156 2.07 13.25 4.07
C PRO A 156 2.50 14.52 3.32
N PHE A 157 2.06 15.69 3.77
CA PHE A 157 2.32 16.98 3.12
C PHE A 157 3.44 17.76 3.78
N SER A 158 3.45 17.86 5.12
CA SER A 158 4.49 18.60 5.85
C SER A 158 5.71 17.75 6.19
N GLY A 159 5.52 16.43 6.33
CA GLY A 159 6.55 15.51 6.82
C GLY A 159 6.72 15.57 8.33
N GLU A 160 5.92 16.39 9.02
CA GLU A 160 5.95 16.47 10.48
C GLU A 160 5.53 15.12 11.08
N PRO A 161 6.23 14.68 12.14
CA PRO A 161 5.82 13.49 12.87
C PRO A 161 4.47 13.72 13.55
N VAL A 162 3.64 12.67 13.60
CA VAL A 162 2.34 12.78 14.25
C VAL A 162 2.41 12.37 15.73
N MET A 163 3.01 11.22 16.05
CA MET A 163 3.19 10.77 17.44
C MET A 163 4.23 9.66 17.59
N ASN A 164 4.47 9.25 18.84
CA ASN A 164 5.31 8.12 19.24
C ASN A 164 6.76 8.28 18.78
N GLY A 165 7.48 9.22 19.40
CA GLY A 165 8.93 9.35 19.23
C GLY A 165 9.70 8.14 19.79
N ASP A 166 10.99 8.04 19.44
CA ASP A 166 11.85 6.87 19.73
C ASP A 166 11.36 5.57 19.07
N PHE A 167 10.55 5.70 18.02
CA PHE A 167 10.05 4.58 17.24
C PHE A 167 11.09 4.15 16.20
N VAL A 168 11.88 3.13 16.56
CA VAL A 168 12.86 2.50 15.67
C VAL A 168 12.43 1.07 15.37
N ASN A 169 11.49 0.93 14.43
CA ASN A 169 10.97 -0.36 13.96
C ASN A 169 10.82 -0.35 12.43
N TRP A 170 9.62 -0.23 11.87
CA TRP A 170 9.47 -0.25 10.41
C TRP A 170 10.17 0.91 9.73
N ASN A 171 10.54 1.95 10.47
CA ASN A 171 11.31 3.08 10.00
C ASN A 171 12.66 2.65 9.39
N VAL A 172 13.25 1.55 9.88
CA VAL A 172 14.53 1.06 9.34
C VAL A 172 14.37 0.31 8.01
N LEU A 173 13.14 0.04 7.55
CA LEU A 173 12.91 -0.57 6.24
C LEU A 173 13.42 0.28 5.08
N VAL A 174 13.61 1.60 5.28
CA VAL A 174 14.24 2.47 4.28
C VAL A 174 15.65 2.01 3.91
N LEU A 175 16.38 1.40 4.85
CA LEU A 175 17.72 0.88 4.58
C LEU A 175 17.66 -0.31 3.62
N ASN A 176 16.68 -1.20 3.81
CA ASN A 176 16.43 -2.31 2.87
C ASN A 176 16.08 -1.78 1.47
N MET A 177 15.29 -0.71 1.38
CA MET A 177 14.96 -0.07 0.10
C MET A 177 16.22 0.45 -0.59
N ALA A 178 17.06 1.18 0.15
CA ALA A 178 18.31 1.74 -0.36
C ALA A 178 19.32 0.66 -0.76
N ASP A 179 19.43 -0.43 0.02
CA ASP A 179 20.33 -1.55 -0.27
C ASP A 179 19.89 -2.30 -1.52
N GLU A 180 18.61 -2.59 -1.67
CA GLU A 180 18.08 -3.27 -2.85
C GLU A 180 18.21 -2.41 -4.11
N LEU A 181 17.99 -1.10 -4.00
CA LEU A 181 18.31 -0.16 -5.07
C LEU A 181 19.82 -0.12 -5.39
N ARG A 182 20.71 -0.49 -4.47
CA ARG A 182 22.15 -0.64 -4.76
C ARG A 182 22.52 -2.01 -5.31
N GLY A 183 21.54 -2.90 -5.49
CA GLY A 183 21.73 -4.25 -6.03
C GLY A 183 21.96 -5.32 -4.98
N ALA A 184 21.73 -5.03 -3.69
CA ALA A 184 21.63 -6.07 -2.69
C ALA A 184 20.40 -6.96 -2.97
N PRO A 185 20.41 -8.24 -2.57
CA PRO A 185 19.23 -9.08 -2.61
C PRO A 185 18.10 -8.47 -1.77
N SER A 186 16.87 -8.67 -2.20
CA SER A 186 15.71 -8.30 -1.39
C SER A 186 15.63 -9.13 -0.10
N MET A 187 14.96 -8.61 0.92
CA MET A 187 14.77 -9.37 2.18
C MET A 187 14.09 -10.72 1.99
N GLU A 188 13.23 -10.84 0.97
CA GLU A 188 12.56 -12.10 0.63
C GLU A 188 13.56 -13.16 0.14
N GLU A 189 14.47 -12.77 -0.76
CA GLU A 189 15.55 -13.63 -1.27
C GLU A 189 16.54 -14.05 -0.17
N LEU A 190 16.73 -13.20 0.85
CA LEU A 190 17.60 -13.51 1.99
C LEU A 190 16.95 -14.50 2.97
N ILE A 191 15.63 -14.44 3.16
CA ILE A 191 14.90 -15.28 4.10
C ILE A 191 14.53 -16.63 3.48
N GLU A 192 14.20 -16.67 2.20
CA GLU A 192 13.86 -17.89 1.46
C GLU A 192 14.69 -18.04 0.17
N PRO A 193 15.98 -18.41 0.27
CA PRO A 193 16.82 -18.59 -0.91
C PRO A 193 16.27 -19.71 -1.81
N GLY A 194 15.81 -19.35 -3.03
CA GLY A 194 15.46 -20.31 -4.09
C GLY A 194 13.98 -20.52 -4.38
N THR A 195 13.06 -19.74 -3.80
CA THR A 195 11.60 -19.83 -4.09
C THR A 195 11.15 -18.90 -5.23
N HIS A 196 12.04 -18.10 -5.80
CA HIS A 196 11.67 -17.10 -6.82
C HIS A 196 12.05 -17.54 -8.23
N ALA A 197 11.08 -18.10 -8.94
CA ALA A 197 11.08 -18.07 -10.40
C ALA A 197 10.68 -16.66 -10.84
N ASP A 198 11.40 -16.12 -11.84
CA ASP A 198 11.01 -14.90 -12.54
C ASP A 198 9.54 -15.03 -13.00
N PRO A 199 8.60 -14.21 -12.49
CA PRO A 199 7.20 -14.31 -12.87
C PRO A 199 6.94 -13.95 -14.35
N PHE A 200 7.97 -13.49 -15.07
CA PHE A 200 7.93 -13.11 -16.47
C PHE A 200 8.84 -13.97 -17.38
N ARG A 201 9.37 -15.10 -16.89
CA ARG A 201 9.95 -16.17 -17.73
C ARG A 201 8.95 -17.25 -18.09
#